data_AF-A0A2G9T5T0-F1
#
_entry.id   AF-A0A2G9T5T0-F1
#
_cell.length_a   1.000
_cell.length_b   1.000
_cell.length_c   1.000
_cell.angle_alpha   90.00
_cell.angle_beta   90.00
_cell.angle_gamma   90.00
#
_symmetry.space_group_name_H-M   'P 1'
#
loop_
_entity.id
_entity.type
_entity.pdbx_description
1 polymer ?
#
loop_
_entity_poly.entity_id
_entity_poly.type
_entity_poly.pdbx_seq_one_letter_code
_entity_poly.pdbx_strand_id
1 'polypeptide(L)'
;MLGSTQALPAAAKHIYSRLAANASEVDEGMPNLIVSLVSNGNQLSDKYLSRFQSALNVLIGGGSLWLISSGEHHDPLARTVSSALRTVLPQTERDVEVLHVMVNTMAVTAREEGRLMVDASLNTLLLLSRNLEPGEEAVFRANAVVRLAHPPP
;
A
#
# COMPACT_ATOMS: atom_id res chain seq x y z
N MET A 1 -5.13 3.26 -13.26
CA MET A 1 -6.01 4.41 -12.96
C MET A 1 -7.46 3.95 -13.03
N LEU A 2 -8.28 4.38 -12.08
CA LEU A 2 -9.67 3.97 -11.92
C LEU A 2 -10.57 5.18 -12.14
N GLY A 3 -11.62 5.00 -12.96
CA GLY A 3 -12.62 6.04 -13.20
C GLY A 3 -13.61 6.19 -12.04
N SER A 4 -13.76 5.18 -11.19
CA SER A 4 -14.62 5.21 -9.99
C SER A 4 -14.32 4.00 -9.09
N THR A 5 -14.96 3.96 -7.92
CA THR A 5 -14.94 2.81 -7.00
C THR A 5 -15.46 1.51 -7.64
N GLN A 6 -16.36 1.61 -8.63
CA GLN A 6 -16.91 0.47 -9.36
C GLN A 6 -15.86 -0.27 -10.19
N ALA A 7 -14.72 0.36 -10.48
CA ALA A 7 -13.62 -0.25 -11.21
C ALA A 7 -12.69 -1.10 -10.30
N LEU A 8 -12.83 -1.04 -8.98
CA LEU A 8 -11.99 -1.78 -8.04
C LEU A 8 -12.00 -3.30 -8.25
N PRO A 9 -13.15 -3.98 -8.52
CA PRO A 9 -13.16 -5.41 -8.79
C PRO A 9 -12.35 -5.78 -10.04
N ALA A 10 -12.46 -4.99 -11.12
CA ALA A 10 -11.68 -5.19 -12.33
C ALA A 10 -10.19 -4.95 -12.08
N ALA A 11 -9.86 -3.95 -11.25
CA ALA A 11 -8.48 -3.66 -10.85
C ALA A 11 -7.87 -4.81 -10.04
N ALA A 12 -8.59 -5.33 -9.04
CA ALA A 12 -8.17 -6.48 -8.25
C ALA A 12 -7.96 -7.70 -9.15
N LYS A 13 -8.89 -7.99 -10.06
CA LYS A 13 -8.73 -9.07 -11.03
C LYS A 13 -7.49 -8.91 -11.90
N HIS A 14 -7.24 -7.68 -12.37
CA HIS A 14 -6.04 -7.40 -13.15
C HIS A 14 -4.76 -7.64 -12.35
N ILE A 15 -4.70 -7.20 -11.09
CA ILE A 15 -3.55 -7.42 -10.21
C ILE A 15 -3.29 -8.92 -10.04
N TYR A 16 -4.29 -9.69 -9.64
CA TYR A 16 -4.16 -11.13 -9.46
C TYR A 16 -3.78 -11.87 -10.74
N SER A 17 -4.35 -11.46 -11.87
CA SER A 17 -3.99 -12.05 -13.18
C SER A 17 -2.53 -11.76 -13.54
N ARG A 18 -2.02 -10.57 -13.22
CA ARG A 18 -0.62 -10.21 -13.45
C ARG A 18 0.32 -10.96 -12.52
N LEU A 19 -0.02 -11.13 -11.25
CA LEU A 19 0.75 -11.95 -10.31
C LEU A 19 0.82 -13.40 -10.80
N ALA A 20 -0.33 -14.02 -11.07
CA ALA A 20 -0.38 -15.41 -11.55
C ALA A 20 0.36 -15.62 -12.87
N ALA A 21 0.33 -14.66 -13.80
CA ALA A 21 1.04 -14.76 -15.08
C ALA A 21 2.57 -14.63 -14.96
N ASN A 22 3.09 -14.12 -13.84
CA ASN A 22 4.52 -13.95 -13.60
C ASN A 22 5.04 -14.84 -12.46
N ALA A 23 4.16 -15.62 -11.84
CA ALA A 23 4.51 -16.58 -10.80
C ALA A 23 5.26 -17.78 -11.42
N SER A 24 6.39 -18.12 -10.83
CA SER A 24 7.15 -19.35 -11.07
C SER A 24 6.64 -20.52 -10.22
N GLU A 25 6.05 -20.22 -9.06
CA GLU A 25 5.48 -21.21 -8.13
C GLU A 25 4.03 -20.88 -7.74
N VAL A 26 3.32 -21.88 -7.20
CA VAL A 26 1.96 -21.67 -6.66
C VAL A 26 2.05 -20.72 -5.47
N ASP A 27 1.14 -19.75 -5.42
CA ASP A 27 1.04 -18.71 -4.39
C ASP A 27 2.19 -17.70 -4.35
N GLU A 28 3.11 -17.72 -5.32
CA GLU A 28 4.16 -16.70 -5.41
C GLU A 28 3.57 -15.29 -5.57
N GLY A 29 4.04 -14.37 -4.74
CA GLY A 29 3.57 -12.99 -4.65
C GLY A 29 2.23 -12.81 -3.91
N MET A 30 1.62 -13.89 -3.42
CA MET A 30 0.37 -13.83 -2.66
C MET A 30 0.63 -13.49 -1.18
N PRO A 31 -0.20 -12.64 -0.56
CA PRO A 31 -0.03 -12.29 0.85
C PRO A 31 -0.67 -13.35 1.75
N ASN A 32 0.02 -13.70 2.83
CA ASN A 32 -0.58 -14.37 3.99
C ASN A 32 -1.31 -13.36 4.88
N LEU A 33 -0.87 -12.10 4.85
CA LEU A 33 -1.43 -11.02 5.64
C LEU A 33 -1.59 -9.75 4.80
N ILE A 34 -2.75 -9.10 4.91
CA ILE A 34 -2.99 -7.76 4.37
C ILE A 34 -3.21 -6.80 5.54
N VAL A 35 -2.43 -5.73 5.59
CA VAL A 35 -2.54 -4.70 6.64
C VAL A 35 -2.92 -3.37 5.99
N SER A 36 -4.10 -2.86 6.33
CA SER A 36 -4.58 -1.54 5.90
C SER A 36 -4.30 -0.48 6.97
N LEU A 37 -3.62 0.59 6.58
CA LEU A 37 -3.19 1.66 7.45
C LEU A 37 -3.88 2.97 7.05
N VAL A 38 -4.56 3.57 8.03
CA VAL A 38 -5.36 4.78 7.85
C VAL A 38 -5.02 5.75 8.96
N SER A 39 -4.29 6.82 8.63
CA SER A 39 -4.04 7.93 9.56
C SER A 39 -4.02 9.31 8.89
N ASN A 40 -4.60 9.44 7.69
CA ASN A 40 -4.80 10.73 7.03
C ASN A 40 -5.44 11.74 8.00
N GLY A 41 -4.84 12.93 8.12
CA GLY A 41 -5.32 13.99 9.00
C GLY A 41 -5.02 13.80 10.50
N ASN A 42 -4.43 12.67 10.90
CA ASN A 42 -4.08 12.43 12.31
C ASN A 42 -2.63 12.83 12.61
N GLN A 43 -2.40 13.24 13.86
CA GLN A 43 -1.06 13.38 14.43
C GLN A 43 -0.82 12.25 15.42
N LEU A 44 0.30 11.54 15.25
CA LEU A 44 0.69 10.43 16.12
C LEU A 44 2.04 10.75 16.75
N SER A 45 2.20 10.43 18.04
CA SER A 45 3.46 10.70 18.74
C SER A 45 4.64 9.89 18.18
N ASP A 46 5.83 10.48 18.21
CA ASP A 46 7.06 9.79 17.75
C ASP A 46 7.31 8.49 18.50
N LYS A 47 7.01 8.44 19.80
CA LYS A 47 7.11 7.22 20.61
C LYS A 47 6.19 6.11 20.09
N TYR A 48 4.97 6.44 19.68
CA TYR A 48 4.06 5.48 19.08
C TYR A 48 4.56 5.02 17.71
N LEU A 49 4.95 5.97 16.85
CA LEU A 49 5.43 5.67 15.49
C LEU A 49 6.71 4.83 15.49
N SER A 50 7.63 5.09 16.42
CA SER A 50 8.84 4.27 16.61
C SER A 50 8.50 2.84 17.00
N ARG A 51 7.59 2.64 17.97
CA ARG A 51 7.13 1.28 18.35
C ARG A 51 6.43 0.57 17.21
N PHE A 52 5.59 1.29 16.47
CA PHE A 52 4.90 0.78 15.31
C PHE A 52 5.89 0.37 14.20
N GLN A 53 6.90 1.21 13.91
CA GLN A 53 7.95 0.89 12.94
C GLN A 53 8.72 -0.36 13.33
N SER A 54 9.10 -0.51 14.60
CA SER A 54 9.80 -1.73 15.07
C SER A 54 8.97 -2.99 14.85
N ALA A 55 7.66 -2.95 15.14
CA ALA A 55 6.76 -4.08 14.87
C ALA A 55 6.61 -4.34 13.37
N LEU A 56 6.47 -3.28 12.58
CA LEU A 56 6.34 -3.37 11.12
C LEU A 56 7.60 -3.94 10.47
N ASN A 57 8.79 -3.60 10.96
CA ASN A 57 10.05 -4.15 10.47
C ASN A 57 10.09 -5.68 10.58
N VAL A 58 9.57 -6.23 11.69
CA VAL A 58 9.47 -7.68 11.88
C VAL A 58 8.51 -8.31 10.87
N LEU A 59 7.35 -7.69 10.64
CA LEU A 59 6.37 -8.17 9.66
C LEU A 59 6.93 -8.14 8.22
N ILE A 60 7.57 -7.04 7.83
CA ILE A 60 8.21 -6.90 6.51
C ILE A 60 9.30 -7.97 6.37
N GLY A 61 10.17 -8.13 7.37
CA GLY A 61 11.22 -9.14 7.33
C GLY A 61 10.68 -10.57 7.24
N GLY A 62 9.46 -10.83 7.71
CA GLY A 62 8.77 -12.11 7.60
C GLY A 62 8.29 -12.48 6.20
N GLY A 63 7.98 -11.50 5.35
CA GLY A 63 7.49 -11.72 3.99
C GLY A 63 5.98 -12.01 3.89
N SER A 64 5.54 -12.33 2.67
CA SER A 64 4.15 -12.63 2.29
C SER A 64 3.14 -11.63 2.87
N LEU A 65 3.43 -10.33 2.69
CA LEU A 65 2.72 -9.22 3.33
C LEU A 65 2.34 -8.17 2.29
N TRP A 66 1.06 -7.80 2.27
CA TRP A 66 0.61 -6.61 1.56
C TRP A 66 0.30 -5.48 2.53
N LEU A 67 0.92 -4.33 2.30
CA LEU A 67 0.69 -3.10 3.05
C LEU A 67 -0.18 -2.18 2.20
N ILE A 68 -1.27 -1.67 2.76
CA ILE A 68 -2.17 -0.76 2.07
C ILE A 68 -2.19 0.57 2.82
N SER A 69 -1.82 1.67 2.16
CA SER A 69 -1.84 3.02 2.76
C SER A 69 -2.14 4.10 1.74
N SER A 70 -2.16 5.36 2.16
CA SER A 70 -2.26 6.52 1.25
C SER A 70 -1.01 6.69 0.40
N GLY A 71 0.13 6.20 0.88
CA GLY A 71 1.45 6.53 0.38
C GLY A 71 1.92 7.96 0.68
N GLU A 72 1.08 8.79 1.31
CA GLU A 72 1.35 10.22 1.46
C GLU A 72 2.37 10.51 2.56
N HIS A 73 3.28 11.45 2.29
CA HIS A 73 4.36 11.82 3.19
C HIS A 73 3.87 12.45 4.51
N HIS A 74 2.73 13.14 4.47
CA HIS A 74 2.14 13.77 5.65
C HIS A 74 1.20 12.82 6.42
N ASP A 75 0.86 11.65 5.87
CA ASP A 75 0.15 10.60 6.58
C ASP A 75 1.16 9.80 7.43
N PRO A 76 1.10 9.88 8.77
CA PRO A 76 2.17 9.38 9.63
C PRO A 76 2.38 7.86 9.51
N LEU A 77 1.32 7.05 9.33
CA LEU A 77 1.49 5.60 9.11
C LEU A 77 1.95 5.27 7.68
N ALA A 78 1.63 6.09 6.68
CA ALA A 78 2.15 5.85 5.32
C ALA A 78 3.64 6.19 5.21
N ARG A 79 4.08 7.29 5.84
CA ARG A 79 5.50 7.61 6.03
C ARG A 79 6.22 6.55 6.86
N THR A 80 5.57 6.13 7.95
CA THR A 80 5.66 4.83 8.63
C THR A 80 6.29 3.70 7.80
N VAL A 81 5.42 3.18 6.93
CA VAL A 81 5.67 2.08 6.00
C VAL A 81 6.84 2.36 5.07
N SER A 82 6.86 3.54 4.46
CA SER A 82 7.87 3.87 3.45
C SER A 82 9.28 3.87 4.07
N SER A 83 9.41 4.39 5.29
CA SER A 83 10.65 4.33 6.08
C SER A 83 11.06 2.90 6.44
N ALA A 84 10.09 2.07 6.86
CA ALA A 84 10.33 0.68 7.21
C ALA A 84 10.80 -0.15 5.99
N LEU A 85 10.13 -0.02 4.84
CA LEU A 85 10.50 -0.72 3.60
C LEU A 85 11.92 -0.35 3.15
N ARG A 86 12.27 0.94 3.19
CA ARG A 86 13.63 1.42 2.85
C ARG A 86 14.72 0.92 3.79
N THR A 87 14.34 0.63 5.03
CA THR A 87 15.28 0.14 6.04
C THR A 87 15.48 -1.37 5.90
N VAL A 88 14.39 -2.13 5.74
CA VAL A 88 14.39 -3.59 5.83
C VAL A 88 14.72 -4.26 4.49
N LEU A 89 14.09 -3.83 3.40
CA LEU A 89 14.22 -4.53 2.11
C LEU A 89 15.67 -4.54 1.60
N PRO A 90 16.44 -3.44 1.61
CA PRO A 90 17.82 -3.46 1.12
C PRO A 90 18.78 -4.31 1.95
N GLN A 91 18.43 -4.60 3.21
CA GLN A 91 19.24 -5.42 4.11
C GLN A 91 18.88 -6.91 4.05
N THR A 92 17.81 -7.26 3.33
CA THR A 92 17.35 -8.64 3.29
C THR A 92 17.98 -9.37 2.11
N GLU A 93 18.78 -10.41 2.40
CA GLU A 93 19.50 -11.19 1.39
C GLU A 93 18.61 -12.19 0.63
N ARG A 94 17.38 -12.41 1.12
CA ARG A 94 16.38 -13.28 0.50
C ARG A 94 15.32 -12.46 -0.23
N ASP A 95 14.70 -13.04 -1.25
CA ASP A 95 13.52 -12.45 -1.87
C ASP A 95 12.38 -12.40 -0.84
N VAL A 96 11.96 -11.19 -0.50
CA VAL A 96 10.87 -10.95 0.43
C VAL A 96 9.65 -10.50 -0.35
N GLU A 97 8.60 -11.32 -0.33
CA GLU A 97 7.33 -11.05 -0.99
C GLU A 97 6.51 -10.01 -0.21
N VAL A 98 6.92 -8.75 -0.31
CA VAL A 98 6.22 -7.62 0.27
C VAL A 98 5.77 -6.67 -0.83
N LEU A 99 4.48 -6.34 -0.85
CA LEU A 99 3.89 -5.38 -1.77
C LEU A 99 3.27 -4.22 -0.99
N HIS A 100 3.65 -2.99 -1.33
CA HIS A 100 3.00 -1.79 -0.82
C HIS A 100 2.00 -1.25 -1.86
N VAL A 101 0.72 -1.40 -1.58
CA VAL A 101 -0.36 -0.83 -2.41
C VAL A 101 -0.75 0.55 -1.89
N MET A 102 -0.47 1.58 -2.67
CA MET A 102 -0.89 2.95 -2.36
C MET A 102 -2.21 3.23 -3.04
N VAL A 103 -3.22 3.58 -2.26
CA VAL A 103 -4.57 3.87 -2.76
C VAL A 103 -4.88 5.33 -2.54
N ASN A 104 -5.00 6.08 -3.64
CA ASN A 104 -5.14 7.52 -3.58
C ASN A 104 -5.95 8.12 -4.75
N THR A 105 -6.17 9.43 -4.73
CA THR A 105 -6.71 10.22 -5.84
C THR A 105 -5.60 10.56 -6.84
N MET A 106 -5.99 11.07 -8.01
CA MET A 106 -5.06 11.62 -9.00
C MET A 106 -4.46 12.98 -8.61
N ALA A 107 -4.90 13.59 -7.51
CA ALA A 107 -4.39 14.89 -7.05
C ALA A 107 -3.02 14.79 -6.37
N VAL A 108 -2.57 13.58 -6.02
CA VAL A 108 -1.25 13.37 -5.44
C VAL A 108 -0.13 13.49 -6.47
N THR A 109 0.97 14.11 -6.07
CA THR A 109 2.16 14.33 -6.90
C THR A 109 3.34 13.58 -6.30
N ALA A 110 4.23 13.00 -7.10
CA ALA A 110 5.36 12.24 -6.56
C ALA A 110 6.50 13.14 -5.98
N ARG A 111 6.64 14.39 -6.46
CA ARG A 111 7.69 15.33 -6.04
C ARG A 111 7.30 16.79 -6.33
N GLU A 112 6.64 17.46 -5.37
CA GLU A 112 6.44 18.91 -5.39
C GLU A 112 6.23 19.41 -3.95
N GLU A 113 7.03 20.36 -3.48
CA GLU A 113 6.84 20.97 -2.15
C GLU A 113 5.50 21.73 -2.13
N GLY A 114 4.67 21.47 -1.11
CA GLY A 114 3.35 22.11 -0.97
C GLY A 114 2.16 21.32 -1.52
N ARG A 115 2.36 20.11 -2.08
CA ARG A 115 1.29 19.19 -2.52
C ARG A 115 1.37 17.83 -1.82
N LEU A 116 0.29 17.04 -1.91
CA LEU A 116 0.23 15.68 -1.36
C LEU A 116 1.31 14.82 -2.05
N MET A 117 2.41 14.57 -1.35
CA MET A 117 3.57 13.85 -1.89
C MET A 117 3.52 12.36 -1.56
N VAL A 118 3.72 11.47 -2.55
CA VAL A 118 3.69 10.01 -2.36
C VAL A 118 5.06 9.37 -2.59
N ASP A 119 5.45 8.42 -1.72
CA ASP A 119 6.76 7.74 -1.77
C ASP A 119 6.70 6.33 -2.38
N ALA A 120 6.78 6.24 -3.72
CA ALA A 120 6.67 4.97 -4.47
C ALA A 120 8.00 4.22 -4.71
N SER A 121 8.96 4.34 -3.80
CA SER A 121 10.36 3.95 -4.08
C SER A 121 10.66 2.44 -4.06
N LEU A 122 9.85 1.60 -3.40
CA LEU A 122 10.14 0.16 -3.25
C LEU A 122 8.85 -0.68 -3.31
N ASN A 123 8.86 -1.73 -4.14
CA ASN A 123 7.80 -2.73 -4.31
C ASN A 123 6.38 -2.14 -4.21
N THR A 124 6.14 -1.07 -4.97
CA THR A 124 4.93 -0.27 -4.85
C THR A 124 3.98 -0.49 -6.03
N LEU A 125 2.71 -0.69 -5.72
CA LEU A 125 1.61 -0.65 -6.69
C LEU A 125 0.73 0.58 -6.41
N LEU A 126 0.42 1.38 -7.45
CA LEU A 126 -0.44 2.55 -7.33
C LEU A 126 -1.87 2.26 -7.82
N LEU A 127 -2.85 2.41 -6.93
CA LEU A 127 -4.27 2.40 -7.23
C LEU A 127 -4.83 3.82 -7.12
N LEU A 128 -4.82 4.53 -8.25
CA LEU A 128 -5.26 5.92 -8.33
C LEU A 128 -6.67 6.04 -8.90
N SER A 129 -7.54 6.82 -8.24
CA SER A 129 -8.87 7.17 -8.75
C SER A 129 -8.94 8.61 -9.26
N ARG A 130 -9.66 8.83 -10.36
CA ARG A 130 -9.89 10.17 -10.94
C ARG A 130 -11.07 10.92 -10.33
N ASN A 131 -12.11 10.19 -9.93
CA ASN A 131 -13.40 10.76 -9.54
C ASN A 131 -13.71 10.40 -8.09
N LEU A 132 -12.88 10.87 -7.16
CA LEU A 132 -13.17 10.80 -5.73
C LEU A 132 -13.52 12.18 -5.23
N GLU A 133 -14.63 12.29 -4.52
CA GLU A 133 -14.95 13.52 -3.81
C GLU A 133 -14.01 13.66 -2.60
N PRO A 134 -13.66 14.91 -2.19
CA PRO A 134 -12.88 15.14 -1.00
C PRO A 134 -13.52 14.48 0.24
N GLY A 135 -12.74 13.69 0.98
CA GLY A 135 -13.21 12.97 2.17
C GLY A 135 -13.63 11.52 1.89
N GLU A 136 -13.73 11.09 0.64
CA GLU A 136 -14.04 9.68 0.29
C GLU A 136 -12.80 8.78 0.22
N GLU A 137 -11.60 9.32 0.41
CA GLU A 137 -10.34 8.61 0.18
C GLU A 137 -10.18 7.41 1.12
N ALA A 138 -10.57 7.56 2.38
CA ALA A 138 -10.51 6.48 3.38
C ALA A 138 -11.48 5.35 3.02
N VAL A 139 -12.70 5.69 2.57
CA VAL A 139 -13.72 4.72 2.15
C VAL A 139 -13.28 4.00 0.88
N PHE A 140 -12.73 4.73 -0.09
CA PHE A 140 -12.17 4.14 -1.31
C PHE A 140 -11.04 3.17 -0.99
N ARG A 141 -10.13 3.53 -0.09
CA ARG A 141 -9.05 2.65 0.37
C ARG A 141 -9.58 1.41 1.07
N ALA A 142 -10.53 1.55 1.98
CA ALA A 142 -11.18 0.42 2.64
C ALA A 142 -11.83 -0.54 1.62
N ASN A 143 -12.53 0.00 0.61
CA ASN A 143 -13.12 -0.79 -0.46
C ASN A 143 -12.05 -1.51 -1.31
N ALA A 144 -10.92 -0.86 -1.59
CA ALA A 144 -9.80 -1.50 -2.29
C ALA A 144 -9.26 -2.69 -1.50
N VAL A 145 -9.08 -2.53 -0.18
CA VAL A 145 -8.64 -3.62 0.73
C VAL A 145 -9.61 -4.80 0.66
N VAL A 146 -10.92 -4.56 0.74
CA VAL A 146 -11.92 -5.62 0.67
C VAL A 146 -11.83 -6.38 -0.65
N ARG A 147 -11.63 -5.70 -1.78
CA ARG A 147 -11.48 -6.37 -3.08
C ARG A 147 -10.15 -7.11 -3.22
N LEU A 148 -9.09 -6.62 -2.61
CA LEU A 148 -7.78 -7.28 -2.57
C LEU A 148 -7.72 -8.42 -1.55
N ALA A 149 -8.62 -8.48 -0.56
CA ALA A 149 -8.67 -9.59 0.38
C ALA A 149 -9.45 -10.81 -0.16
N HIS A 150 -10.22 -10.62 -1.23
CA HIS A 150 -11.01 -11.66 -1.86
C HIS A 150 -10.55 -11.84 -3.30
N PRO A 151 -9.56 -12.72 -3.55
CA PRO A 151 -9.12 -13.01 -4.91
C PRO A 151 -10.31 -13.43 -5.78
N PRO A 152 -10.35 -12.98 -7.04
CA PRO A 152 -11.40 -13.40 -7.96
C PRO A 152 -11.34 -14.92 -8.18
N PRO A 153 -12.49 -15.56 -8.44
CA PRO A 153 -12.53 -16.98 -8.78
C PRO A 153 -11.80 -17.30 -10.09
#